data_AF-A0A934A5G7-F1
#
_entry.id   AF-A0A934A5G7-F1
#
_cell.length_a   1.000
_cell.length_b   1.000
_cell.length_c   1.000
_cell.angle_alpha   90.00
_cell.angle_beta   90.00
_cell.angle_gamma   90.00
#
_symmetry.space_group_name_H-M   'P 1'
#
loop_
_entity.id
_entity.type
_entity.pdbx_description
1 polymer ?
#
loop_
_entity_poly.entity_id
_entity_poly.type
_entity_poly.pdbx_seq_one_letter_code
_entity_poly.pdbx_strand_id
1 'polypeptide(L)'
;AFCTGGNTQEYAEYYSGRPNEYGLYMDLFNAMVDGILGCKKPTICRVNGMRVAGGQEIGMACDITISSDLAIFGQAGTRHGSAPDGGSTDFLPWMLPLELAMWNCVSCEFWSAYKMKQIGLISKCVPVIKDGDKWVRNPAVITDQYLDDGEIVYGEFKSGDAAKQAREYVKTATTSFERLDAELNKIIWTFTNLFPGCLIKSVEGIRLKKKFFWDQAKVINRHWLAANMATEAYLGFNAFNTKKITGKDTIDFIEYRRRIAGSSAFDAEFMAAVLGKPKM
;
A
#
# COMPACT_ATOMS: atom_id res chain seq x y z
N ALA A 1 -11.99 3.60 3.33
CA ALA A 1 -10.55 3.24 3.16
C ALA A 1 -9.72 4.07 4.13
N PHE A 2 -8.48 3.66 4.42
CA PHE A 2 -7.49 4.52 5.09
C PHE A 2 -6.87 5.48 4.07
N CYS A 3 -6.20 4.93 3.06
CA CYS A 3 -5.65 5.68 1.93
C CYS A 3 -5.44 4.70 0.76
N THR A 4 -6.05 4.99 -0.38
CA THR A 4 -6.04 4.12 -1.57
C THR A 4 -4.86 4.40 -2.51
N GLY A 5 -3.92 5.25 -2.08
CA GLY A 5 -2.80 5.74 -2.90
C GLY A 5 -3.05 7.13 -3.48
N GLY A 6 -2.19 7.50 -4.43
CA GLY A 6 -2.24 8.79 -5.11
C GLY A 6 -3.43 8.96 -6.05
N ASN A 7 -3.67 10.19 -6.48
CA ASN A 7 -4.70 10.51 -7.46
C ASN A 7 -4.25 10.10 -8.87
N THR A 8 -4.51 8.85 -9.25
CA THR A 8 -4.06 8.29 -10.53
C THR A 8 -4.65 9.00 -11.75
N GLN A 9 -5.82 9.65 -11.60
CA GLN A 9 -6.40 10.44 -12.68
C GLN A 9 -5.54 11.69 -12.94
N GLU A 10 -5.21 12.42 -11.88
CA GLU A 10 -4.32 13.58 -11.96
C GLU A 10 -2.90 13.20 -12.42
N TYR A 11 -2.41 12.03 -12.00
CA TYR A 11 -1.13 11.49 -12.50
C TYR A 11 -1.15 11.27 -14.02
N ALA A 12 -2.24 10.74 -14.57
CA ALA A 12 -2.40 10.53 -16.00
C ALA A 12 -2.62 11.85 -16.77
N GLU A 13 -3.50 12.72 -16.26
CA GLU A 13 -4.00 13.89 -17.00
C GLU A 13 -3.13 15.14 -16.85
N TYR A 14 -2.41 15.27 -15.73
CA TYR A 14 -1.61 16.45 -15.42
C TYR A 14 -0.11 16.16 -15.35
N TYR A 15 0.31 15.16 -14.57
CA TYR A 15 1.74 14.95 -14.28
C TYR A 15 2.48 14.12 -15.35
N SER A 16 1.77 13.26 -16.09
CA SER A 16 2.41 12.45 -17.15
C SER A 16 2.99 13.35 -18.23
N GLY A 17 4.27 13.13 -18.57
CA GLY A 17 5.05 14.01 -19.45
C GLY A 17 5.51 15.33 -18.79
N ARG A 18 5.26 15.54 -17.49
CA ARG A 18 5.59 16.75 -16.73
C ARG A 18 6.49 16.42 -15.52
N PRO A 19 7.77 16.09 -15.77
CA PRO A 19 8.67 15.57 -14.74
C PRO A 19 8.91 16.56 -13.60
N ASN A 20 9.08 17.85 -13.91
CA ASN A 20 9.37 18.86 -12.89
C ASN A 20 8.19 19.08 -11.96
N GLU A 21 6.98 19.12 -12.50
CA GLU A 21 5.73 19.26 -11.76
C GLU A 21 5.52 18.07 -10.83
N TYR A 22 5.80 16.85 -11.29
CA TYR A 22 5.71 15.67 -10.43
C TYR A 22 6.81 15.65 -9.37
N GLY A 23 8.01 16.14 -9.69
CA GLY A 23 9.08 16.33 -8.71
C GLY A 23 8.67 17.25 -7.56
N LEU A 24 8.00 18.37 -7.86
CA LEU A 24 7.46 19.29 -6.84
C LEU A 24 6.34 18.65 -6.01
N TYR A 25 5.47 17.86 -6.63
CA TYR A 25 4.49 17.05 -5.91
C TYR A 25 5.17 16.07 -4.93
N MET A 26 6.22 15.39 -5.38
CA MET A 26 6.98 14.45 -4.55
C MET A 26 7.77 15.14 -3.44
N ASP A 27 8.17 16.41 -3.57
CA ASP A 27 8.72 17.18 -2.46
C ASP A 27 7.71 17.34 -1.31
N LEU A 28 6.43 17.57 -1.64
CA LEU A 28 5.36 17.63 -0.63
C LEU A 28 5.11 16.26 0.03
N PHE A 29 5.13 15.19 -0.77
CA PHE A 29 5.02 13.83 -0.23
C PHE A 29 6.19 13.51 0.71
N ASN A 30 7.42 13.84 0.29
CA ASN A 30 8.61 13.62 1.10
C ASN A 30 8.57 14.42 2.41
N ALA A 31 8.14 15.68 2.35
CA ALA A 31 7.96 16.52 3.53
C ALA A 31 6.92 15.94 4.51
N MET A 32 5.87 15.30 4.00
CA MET A 32 4.90 14.59 4.83
C MET A 32 5.52 13.38 5.54
N VAL A 33 6.30 12.54 4.82
CA VAL A 33 7.01 11.41 5.44
C VAL A 33 8.04 11.89 6.47
N ASP A 34 8.79 12.95 6.15
CA ASP A 34 9.70 13.62 7.08
C ASP A 34 8.97 14.13 8.33
N GLY A 35 7.76 14.67 8.18
CA GLY A 35 6.92 15.11 9.30
C GLY A 35 6.51 13.97 10.23
N ILE A 36 6.16 12.80 9.67
CA ILE A 36 5.85 11.59 10.46
C ILE A 36 7.11 11.11 11.18
N LEU A 37 8.22 10.97 10.45
CA LEU A 37 9.46 10.45 11.00
C LEU A 37 10.11 11.43 12.00
N GLY A 38 9.90 12.74 11.84
CA GLY A 38 10.36 13.79 12.74
C GLY A 38 9.41 14.09 13.91
N CYS A 39 8.28 13.37 14.02
CA CYS A 39 7.28 13.66 15.04
C CYS A 39 7.85 13.42 16.45
N LYS A 40 7.80 14.42 17.33
CA LYS A 40 8.28 14.35 18.72
C LYS A 40 7.41 13.49 19.65
N LYS A 41 6.39 12.82 19.10
CA LYS A 41 5.46 11.94 19.79
C LYS A 41 5.35 10.62 19.01
N PRO A 42 4.95 9.51 19.66
CA PRO A 42 4.60 8.29 18.95
C PRO A 42 3.47 8.55 17.94
N THR A 43 3.57 7.91 16.77
CA THR A 43 2.60 7.99 15.68
C THR A 43 1.89 6.64 15.53
N ILE A 44 0.55 6.66 15.58
CA ILE A 44 -0.29 5.46 15.48
C ILE A 44 -1.08 5.52 14.17
N CYS A 45 -0.92 4.52 13.32
CA CYS A 45 -1.68 4.33 12.09
C CYS A 45 -2.98 3.57 12.40
N ARG A 46 -4.10 4.30 12.42
CA ARG A 46 -5.47 3.75 12.54
C ARG A 46 -5.98 3.35 11.16
N VAL A 47 -5.97 2.06 10.83
CA VAL A 47 -6.36 1.58 9.50
C VAL A 47 -7.82 1.11 9.51
N ASN A 48 -8.74 1.90 8.98
CA ASN A 48 -10.17 1.58 8.89
C ASN A 48 -10.57 0.90 7.56
N GLY A 49 -9.63 0.66 6.65
CA GLY A 49 -9.88 0.03 5.37
C GLY A 49 -8.62 0.01 4.50
N MET A 50 -8.79 -0.05 3.18
CA MET A 50 -7.67 -0.14 2.22
C MET A 50 -6.51 0.82 2.52
N ARG A 51 -5.29 0.27 2.53
CA ARG A 51 -4.01 0.96 2.73
C ARG A 51 -3.04 0.47 1.64
N VAL A 52 -2.98 1.19 0.52
CA VAL A 52 -2.34 0.71 -0.72
C VAL A 52 -1.45 1.79 -1.34
N ALA A 53 -0.35 1.39 -1.97
CA ALA A 53 0.61 2.27 -2.65
C ALA A 53 1.09 3.41 -1.74
N GLY A 54 0.92 4.69 -2.12
CA GLY A 54 1.26 5.82 -1.25
C GLY A 54 0.60 5.77 0.14
N GLY A 55 -0.59 5.17 0.25
CA GLY A 55 -1.22 4.91 1.56
C GLY A 55 -0.47 3.88 2.39
N GLN A 56 0.09 2.85 1.73
CA GLN A 56 0.93 1.84 2.38
C GLN A 56 2.22 2.45 2.92
N GLU A 57 2.83 3.36 2.15
CA GLU A 57 4.01 4.15 2.51
C GLU A 57 3.77 5.06 3.71
N ILE A 58 2.70 5.87 3.67
CA ILE A 58 2.28 6.73 4.80
C ILE A 58 2.15 5.90 6.08
N GLY A 59 1.43 4.78 6.02
CA GLY A 59 1.25 3.96 7.21
C GLY A 59 2.52 3.23 7.64
N MET A 60 3.50 3.00 6.76
CA MET A 60 4.77 2.38 7.13
C MET A 60 5.74 3.39 7.74
N ALA A 61 5.58 4.68 7.43
CA ALA A 61 6.29 5.74 8.14
C ALA A 61 5.87 5.81 9.63
N CYS A 62 4.61 5.49 9.95
CA CYS A 62 4.13 5.46 11.35
C CYS A 62 4.84 4.40 12.21
N ASP A 63 4.77 4.56 13.53
CA ASP A 63 5.44 3.68 14.49
C ASP A 63 4.65 2.39 14.78
N ILE A 64 3.32 2.49 14.95
CA ILE A 64 2.44 1.37 15.32
C ILE A 64 1.21 1.36 14.42
N THR A 65 0.80 0.19 13.95
CA THR A 65 -0.43 0.03 13.14
C THR A 65 -1.46 -0.83 13.86
N ILE A 66 -2.69 -0.31 13.98
CA ILE A 66 -3.88 -1.08 14.40
C ILE A 66 -4.92 -0.99 13.30
N SER A 67 -5.45 -2.15 12.92
CA SER A 67 -6.28 -2.27 11.73
C SER A 67 -7.67 -2.84 12.01
N SER A 68 -8.64 -2.36 11.25
CA SER A 68 -9.83 -3.14 10.90
C SER A 68 -9.38 -4.43 10.20
N ASP A 69 -10.05 -5.53 10.47
CA ASP A 69 -9.81 -6.80 9.78
C ASP A 69 -10.39 -6.86 8.35
N LEU A 70 -11.20 -5.87 7.97
CA LEU A 70 -11.64 -5.65 6.60
C LEU A 70 -10.63 -4.87 5.75
N ALA A 71 -9.56 -4.35 6.37
CA ALA A 71 -8.52 -3.66 5.63
C ALA A 71 -7.76 -4.63 4.72
N ILE A 72 -7.39 -4.11 3.55
CA ILE A 72 -6.49 -4.77 2.62
C ILE A 72 -5.27 -3.89 2.41
N PHE A 73 -4.13 -4.52 2.23
CA PHE A 73 -2.82 -3.88 2.14
C PHE A 73 -2.12 -4.34 0.87
N GLY A 74 -1.30 -3.48 0.28
CA GLY A 74 -0.50 -3.88 -0.88
C GLY A 74 0.21 -2.74 -1.56
N GLN A 75 1.08 -3.08 -2.50
CA GLN A 75 1.70 -2.14 -3.43
C GLN A 75 0.98 -2.17 -4.78
N ALA A 76 1.15 -1.11 -5.56
CA ALA A 76 0.59 -1.03 -6.91
C ALA A 76 1.58 -0.50 -7.96
N GLY A 77 2.74 0.00 -7.53
CA GLY A 77 3.65 0.78 -8.36
C GLY A 77 4.08 0.05 -9.63
N THR A 78 4.74 -1.11 -9.47
CA THR A 78 5.36 -1.84 -10.60
C THR A 78 4.36 -2.29 -11.65
N ARG A 79 3.09 -2.49 -11.27
CA ARG A 79 2.01 -2.80 -12.22
C ARG A 79 1.56 -1.58 -13.04
N HIS A 80 1.71 -0.37 -12.53
CA HIS A 80 1.18 0.86 -13.13
C HIS A 80 2.25 1.90 -13.45
N GLY A 81 3.48 1.44 -13.73
CA GLY A 81 4.57 2.31 -14.21
C GLY A 81 5.18 3.17 -13.11
N SER A 82 5.22 2.70 -11.88
CA SER A 82 5.84 3.40 -10.74
C SER A 82 6.62 2.41 -9.86
N ALA A 83 7.24 2.88 -8.78
CA ALA A 83 7.90 2.06 -7.77
C ALA A 83 7.50 2.57 -6.38
N PRO A 84 7.55 1.72 -5.34
CA PRO A 84 7.08 2.07 -4.00
C PRO A 84 8.17 2.85 -3.24
N ASP A 85 8.47 4.02 -3.79
CA ASP A 85 9.60 4.89 -3.53
C ASP A 85 9.31 6.00 -2.51
N GLY A 86 8.08 6.07 -1.98
CA GLY A 86 7.72 6.91 -0.85
C GLY A 86 8.08 6.30 0.51
N GLY A 87 9.06 5.38 0.51
CA GLY A 87 9.65 4.77 1.71
C GLY A 87 9.41 3.27 1.85
N SER A 88 8.62 2.62 0.98
CA SER A 88 8.39 1.17 1.13
C SER A 88 9.65 0.36 0.95
N THR A 89 10.42 0.65 -0.09
CA THR A 89 11.73 0.02 -0.36
C THR A 89 12.71 0.22 0.79
N ASP A 90 12.58 1.33 1.53
CA ASP A 90 13.41 1.64 2.70
C ASP A 90 12.94 0.93 3.97
N PHE A 91 11.62 0.79 4.17
CA PHE A 91 11.05 0.34 5.44
C PHE A 91 10.75 -1.16 5.49
N LEU A 92 10.38 -1.78 4.36
CA LEU A 92 9.98 -3.20 4.33
C LEU A 92 11.05 -4.16 4.88
N PRO A 93 12.36 -4.00 4.58
CA PRO A 93 13.40 -4.88 5.12
C PRO A 93 13.52 -4.82 6.66
N TRP A 94 13.01 -3.77 7.30
CA TRP A 94 12.99 -3.62 8.75
C TRP A 94 11.75 -4.19 9.42
N MET A 95 10.73 -4.54 8.63
CA MET A 95 9.46 -5.07 9.13
C MET A 95 9.22 -6.53 8.77
N LEU A 96 9.86 -7.03 7.70
CA LEU A 96 9.70 -8.39 7.19
C LEU A 96 11.07 -9.02 6.88
N PRO A 97 11.16 -10.36 6.90
CA PRO A 97 12.27 -11.07 6.25
C PRO A 97 12.44 -10.58 4.81
N LEU A 98 13.69 -10.47 4.35
CA LEU A 98 14.01 -9.81 3.08
C LEU A 98 13.26 -10.40 1.86
N GLU A 99 13.08 -11.71 1.81
CA GLU A 99 12.33 -12.37 0.73
C GLU A 99 10.84 -11.98 0.74
N LEU A 100 10.22 -11.91 1.93
CA LEU A 100 8.84 -11.45 2.07
C LEU A 100 8.70 -9.95 1.78
N ALA A 101 9.70 -9.15 2.17
CA ALA A 101 9.77 -7.74 1.82
C ALA A 101 9.81 -7.56 0.29
N MET A 102 10.65 -8.34 -0.40
CA MET A 102 10.76 -8.31 -1.86
C MET A 102 9.42 -8.67 -2.51
N TRP A 103 8.80 -9.78 -2.10
CA TRP A 103 7.52 -10.19 -2.68
C TRP A 103 6.41 -9.17 -2.42
N ASN A 104 6.31 -8.64 -1.19
CA ASN A 104 5.34 -7.59 -0.85
C ASN A 104 5.51 -6.34 -1.72
N CYS A 105 6.77 -5.99 -2.02
CA CYS A 105 7.15 -4.82 -2.80
C CYS A 105 6.73 -4.94 -4.27
N VAL A 106 6.95 -6.10 -4.89
CA VAL A 106 6.88 -6.25 -6.36
C VAL A 106 5.65 -6.98 -6.90
N SER A 107 5.01 -7.85 -6.12
CA SER A 107 3.91 -8.71 -6.61
C SER A 107 2.63 -7.94 -6.93
N CYS A 108 2.45 -6.77 -6.31
CA CYS A 108 1.21 -5.99 -6.35
C CYS A 108 -0.04 -6.80 -5.94
N GLU A 109 0.14 -7.80 -5.08
CA GLU A 109 -0.94 -8.57 -4.48
C GLU A 109 -1.54 -7.80 -3.29
N PHE A 110 -2.84 -8.03 -3.07
CA PHE A 110 -3.46 -7.59 -1.81
C PHE A 110 -3.28 -8.65 -0.76
N TRP A 111 -2.88 -8.23 0.45
CA TRP A 111 -2.82 -9.08 1.62
C TRP A 111 -3.85 -8.62 2.64
N SER A 112 -4.45 -9.57 3.34
CA SER A 112 -5.43 -9.28 4.39
C SER A 112 -4.76 -8.72 5.64
N ALA A 113 -5.53 -8.02 6.48
CA ALA A 113 -5.06 -7.59 7.79
C ALA A 113 -4.59 -8.76 8.68
N TYR A 114 -5.20 -9.95 8.56
CA TYR A 114 -4.81 -11.13 9.32
C TYR A 114 -3.43 -11.66 8.89
N LYS A 115 -3.19 -11.76 7.57
CA LYS A 115 -1.87 -12.11 7.03
C LYS A 115 -0.82 -11.10 7.48
N MET A 116 -1.11 -9.80 7.34
CA MET A 116 -0.22 -8.73 7.79
C MET A 116 0.12 -8.81 9.28
N LYS A 117 -0.85 -9.15 10.14
CA LYS A 117 -0.63 -9.34 11.57
C LYS A 117 0.20 -10.59 11.85
N GLN A 118 -0.02 -11.67 11.12
CA GLN A 118 0.70 -12.94 11.32
C GLN A 118 2.18 -12.80 11.00
N ILE A 119 2.51 -12.12 9.91
CA ILE A 119 3.90 -11.93 9.46
C ILE A 119 4.61 -10.76 10.16
N GLY A 120 3.93 -10.06 11.08
CA GLY A 120 4.51 -9.00 11.89
C GLY A 120 4.54 -7.60 11.25
N LEU A 121 3.92 -7.38 10.09
CA LEU A 121 3.90 -6.06 9.44
C LEU A 121 2.99 -5.06 10.19
N ILE A 122 1.94 -5.54 10.85
CA ILE A 122 1.05 -4.71 11.69
C ILE A 122 0.92 -5.31 13.09
N SER A 123 0.67 -4.46 14.09
CA SER A 123 0.64 -4.88 15.49
C SER A 123 -0.65 -5.61 15.86
N LYS A 124 -1.79 -5.22 15.27
CA LYS A 124 -3.08 -5.85 15.56
C LYS A 124 -4.10 -5.60 14.46
N CYS A 125 -4.99 -6.56 14.25
CA CYS A 125 -6.24 -6.36 13.52
C CYS A 125 -7.44 -6.81 14.36
N VAL A 126 -8.58 -6.13 14.22
CA VAL A 126 -9.81 -6.43 14.96
C VAL A 126 -11.05 -6.47 14.05
N PRO A 127 -12.03 -7.35 14.35
CA PRO A 127 -13.30 -7.38 13.64
C PRO A 127 -14.05 -6.06 13.77
N VAL A 128 -14.58 -5.58 12.65
CA VAL A 128 -15.41 -4.35 12.59
C VAL A 128 -16.82 -4.60 12.08
N ILE A 129 -17.13 -5.80 11.58
CA ILE A 129 -18.52 -6.15 11.26
C ILE A 129 -19.27 -6.41 12.55
N LYS A 130 -20.44 -5.78 12.68
CA LYS A 130 -21.35 -5.92 13.80
C LYS A 130 -22.66 -6.53 13.33
N ASP A 131 -22.98 -7.71 13.84
CA ASP A 131 -24.22 -8.44 13.59
C ASP A 131 -24.94 -8.63 14.94
N GLY A 132 -25.91 -7.75 15.20
CA GLY A 132 -26.46 -7.55 16.55
C GLY A 132 -25.37 -7.18 17.56
N ASP A 133 -25.23 -7.99 18.62
CA ASP A 133 -24.18 -7.81 19.64
C ASP A 133 -22.87 -8.55 19.31
N LYS A 134 -22.84 -9.32 18.22
CA LYS A 134 -21.69 -10.11 17.83
C LYS A 134 -20.78 -9.35 16.88
N TRP A 135 -19.48 -9.58 17.07
CA TRP A 135 -18.46 -9.08 16.17
C TRP A 135 -18.02 -10.20 15.24
N VAL A 136 -18.20 -9.99 13.95
CA VAL A 136 -17.93 -10.99 12.93
C VAL A 136 -16.56 -10.71 12.31
N ARG A 137 -15.71 -11.73 12.25
CA ARG A 137 -14.43 -11.64 11.54
C ARG A 137 -14.67 -11.52 10.05
N ASN A 138 -13.75 -10.88 9.34
CA ASN A 138 -13.80 -10.75 7.89
C ASN A 138 -14.08 -12.13 7.23
N PRO A 139 -15.29 -12.33 6.66
CA PRO A 139 -15.68 -13.63 6.14
C PRO A 139 -14.93 -14.01 4.87
N ALA A 140 -14.28 -13.05 4.21
CA ALA A 140 -13.49 -13.25 3.01
C ALA A 140 -12.09 -13.80 3.30
N VAL A 141 -11.72 -13.97 4.57
CA VAL A 141 -10.41 -14.41 5.02
C VAL A 141 -10.53 -15.69 5.84
N ILE A 142 -9.60 -16.61 5.67
CA ILE A 142 -9.51 -17.83 6.47
C ILE A 142 -9.00 -17.44 7.87
N THR A 143 -9.79 -17.68 8.91
CA THR A 143 -9.44 -17.27 10.29
C THR A 143 -9.67 -18.36 11.34
N ASP A 144 -10.22 -19.49 10.91
CA ASP A 144 -10.62 -20.67 11.67
C ASP A 144 -9.69 -21.88 11.41
N GLN A 145 -8.84 -21.80 10.39
CA GLN A 145 -7.85 -22.84 10.04
C GLN A 145 -6.46 -22.21 9.90
N TYR A 146 -5.44 -22.90 10.44
CA TYR A 146 -4.04 -22.46 10.32
C TYR A 146 -3.27 -23.21 9.24
N LEU A 147 -3.43 -24.53 9.17
CA LEU A 147 -2.79 -25.39 8.18
C LEU A 147 -3.83 -26.08 7.31
N ASP A 148 -3.56 -26.17 6.01
CA ASP A 148 -4.27 -27.00 5.06
C ASP A 148 -3.25 -27.63 4.11
N ASP A 149 -3.26 -28.96 4.00
CA ASP A 149 -2.28 -29.73 3.20
C ASP A 149 -0.80 -29.33 3.40
N GLY A 150 -0.43 -29.01 4.66
CA GLY A 150 0.93 -28.57 5.02
C GLY A 150 1.23 -27.09 4.75
N GLU A 151 0.33 -26.37 4.07
CA GLU A 151 0.46 -24.94 3.80
C GLU A 151 -0.18 -24.10 4.90
N ILE A 152 0.40 -22.93 5.18
CA ILE A 152 -0.19 -21.98 6.13
C ILE A 152 -1.27 -21.16 5.42
N VAL A 153 -2.52 -21.38 5.81
CA VAL A 153 -3.70 -20.74 5.17
C VAL A 153 -4.34 -19.64 6.01
N TYR A 154 -4.00 -19.51 7.30
CA TYR A 154 -4.53 -18.45 8.14
C TYR A 154 -4.21 -17.07 7.55
N GLY A 155 -5.22 -16.22 7.43
CA GLY A 155 -5.05 -14.88 6.88
C GLY A 155 -5.06 -14.81 5.35
N GLU A 156 -5.06 -15.94 4.64
CA GLU A 156 -5.26 -15.92 3.19
C GLU A 156 -6.71 -15.60 2.83
N PHE A 157 -6.90 -14.95 1.68
CA PHE A 157 -8.24 -14.72 1.15
C PHE A 157 -8.85 -16.03 0.69
N LYS A 158 -10.12 -16.24 1.02
CA LYS A 158 -10.92 -17.32 0.43
C LYS A 158 -11.01 -17.12 -1.07
N SER A 159 -11.11 -18.21 -1.82
CA SER A 159 -11.25 -18.25 -3.27
C SER A 159 -12.63 -18.78 -3.69
N GLY A 160 -12.91 -18.79 -5.00
CA GLY A 160 -14.12 -19.39 -5.56
C GLY A 160 -15.43 -18.78 -5.03
N ASP A 161 -16.42 -19.64 -4.77
CA ASP A 161 -17.75 -19.21 -4.36
C ASP A 161 -17.80 -18.70 -2.92
N ALA A 162 -16.94 -19.22 -2.03
CA ALA A 162 -16.79 -18.69 -0.67
C ALA A 162 -16.35 -17.21 -0.68
N ALA A 163 -15.44 -16.84 -1.60
CA ALA A 163 -15.02 -15.46 -1.78
C ALA A 163 -16.18 -14.55 -2.25
N LYS A 164 -17.00 -15.05 -3.19
CA LYS A 164 -18.15 -14.30 -3.72
C LYS A 164 -19.19 -14.07 -2.62
N GLN A 165 -19.58 -15.11 -1.90
CA GLN A 165 -20.54 -15.02 -0.80
C GLN A 165 -20.06 -14.06 0.30
N ALA A 166 -18.77 -14.14 0.66
CA ALA A 166 -18.19 -13.23 1.63
C ALA A 166 -18.22 -11.77 1.16
N ARG A 167 -17.95 -11.50 -0.12
CA ARG A 167 -18.04 -10.15 -0.69
C ARG A 167 -19.47 -9.61 -0.65
N GLU A 168 -20.46 -10.42 -1.00
CA GLU A 168 -21.87 -10.01 -0.93
C GLU A 168 -22.30 -9.72 0.51
N TYR A 169 -21.91 -10.57 1.46
CA TYR A 169 -22.16 -10.32 2.88
C TYR A 169 -21.52 -9.01 3.36
N VAL A 170 -20.25 -8.77 3.04
CA VAL A 170 -19.53 -7.54 3.45
C VAL A 170 -20.18 -6.28 2.89
N LYS A 171 -20.75 -6.31 1.67
CA LYS A 171 -21.44 -5.16 1.07
C LYS A 171 -22.67 -4.72 1.86
N THR A 172 -23.39 -5.66 2.47
CA THR A 172 -24.63 -5.40 3.21
C THR A 172 -24.42 -5.35 4.73
N ALA A 173 -23.24 -5.71 5.21
CA ALA A 173 -22.93 -5.78 6.62
C ALA A 173 -22.81 -4.39 7.27
N THR A 174 -23.31 -4.26 8.49
CA THR A 174 -23.12 -3.06 9.30
C THR A 174 -21.71 -3.08 9.90
N THR A 175 -20.96 -2.00 9.70
CA THR A 175 -19.62 -1.84 10.30
C THR A 175 -19.63 -0.87 11.47
N SER A 176 -18.93 -1.23 12.55
CA SER A 176 -18.60 -0.33 13.66
C SER A 176 -17.09 -0.34 13.92
N PHE A 177 -16.49 0.83 14.10
CA PHE A 177 -15.07 0.96 14.42
C PHE A 177 -14.80 1.08 15.93
N GLU A 178 -15.82 0.91 16.77
CA GLU A 178 -15.71 1.02 18.23
C GLU A 178 -14.59 0.12 18.80
N ARG A 179 -14.47 -1.12 18.32
CA ARG A 179 -13.37 -2.02 18.71
C ARG A 179 -12.00 -1.52 18.25
N LEU A 180 -11.92 -0.96 17.05
CA LEU A 180 -10.68 -0.38 16.55
C LEU A 180 -10.27 0.79 17.45
N ASP A 181 -11.18 1.70 17.74
CA ASP A 181 -10.94 2.88 18.58
C ASP A 181 -10.58 2.48 20.02
N ALA A 182 -11.25 1.45 20.57
CA ALA A 182 -10.92 0.91 21.89
C ALA A 182 -9.48 0.36 21.95
N GLU A 183 -8.99 -0.29 20.89
CA GLU A 183 -7.59 -0.75 20.83
C GLU A 183 -6.59 0.41 20.73
N LEU A 184 -6.93 1.48 19.99
CA LEU A 184 -6.11 2.69 20.00
C LEU A 184 -6.06 3.33 21.39
N ASN A 185 -7.20 3.43 22.08
CA ASN A 185 -7.28 3.99 23.43
C ASN A 185 -6.41 3.20 24.42
N LYS A 186 -6.31 1.87 24.30
CA LYS A 186 -5.40 1.06 25.14
C LYS A 186 -3.92 1.42 24.93
N ILE A 187 -3.52 1.65 23.68
CA ILE A 187 -2.13 2.05 23.36
C ILE A 187 -1.85 3.45 23.89
N ILE A 188 -2.77 4.39 23.66
CA ILE A 188 -2.67 5.76 24.18
C ILE A 188 -2.59 5.72 25.71
N TRP A 189 -3.44 4.92 26.36
CA TRP A 189 -3.42 4.74 27.81
C TRP A 189 -2.08 4.20 28.30
N THR A 190 -1.52 3.22 27.59
CA THR A 190 -0.19 2.70 27.91
C THR A 190 0.85 3.82 27.84
N PHE A 191 0.88 4.60 26.76
CA PHE A 191 1.82 5.71 26.60
C PHE A 191 1.67 6.80 27.67
N THR A 192 0.46 7.11 28.09
CA THR A 192 0.18 8.08 29.17
C THR A 192 0.75 7.65 30.52
N ASN A 193 0.97 6.34 30.73
CA ASN A 193 1.50 5.77 31.97
C ASN A 193 3.01 5.44 31.89
N LEU A 194 3.73 5.99 30.91
CA LEU A 194 5.19 5.83 30.78
C LEU A 194 5.92 7.15 31.01
N PHE A 195 7.17 7.09 31.47
CA PHE A 195 8.02 8.28 31.55
C PHE A 195 8.20 8.88 30.15
N PRO A 196 7.79 10.15 29.91
CA PRO A 196 7.69 10.70 28.56
C PRO A 196 9.05 10.79 27.86
N GLY A 197 10.11 11.15 28.58
CA GLY A 197 11.48 11.18 28.02
C GLY A 197 11.98 9.80 27.59
N CYS A 198 11.74 8.77 28.40
CA CYS A 198 12.10 7.39 28.07
C CYS A 198 11.30 6.87 26.88
N LEU A 199 9.98 7.14 26.85
CA LEU A 199 9.11 6.78 25.75
C LEU A 199 9.60 7.40 24.43
N ILE A 200 9.84 8.70 24.40
CA ILE A 200 10.31 9.41 23.21
C ILE A 200 11.67 8.88 22.77
N LYS A 201 12.63 8.69 23.71
CA LYS A 201 13.95 8.16 23.36
C LYS A 201 13.91 6.75 22.80
N SER A 202 12.98 5.93 23.30
CA SER A 202 12.78 4.55 22.86
C SER A 202 12.20 4.50 21.45
N VAL A 203 11.13 5.27 21.21
CA VAL A 203 10.52 5.40 19.87
C VAL A 203 11.53 5.92 18.85
N GLU A 204 12.22 7.01 19.17
CA GLU A 204 13.24 7.59 18.30
C GLU A 204 14.39 6.61 18.02
N GLY A 205 14.78 5.81 19.01
CA GLY A 205 15.81 4.78 18.87
C GLY A 205 15.46 3.71 17.84
N ILE A 206 14.19 3.33 17.72
CA ILE A 206 13.70 2.41 16.68
C ILE A 206 13.56 3.14 15.34
N ARG A 207 12.97 4.34 15.37
CA ARG A 207 12.69 5.13 14.17
C ARG A 207 13.93 5.55 13.40
N LEU A 208 15.06 5.74 14.09
CA LEU A 208 16.35 6.07 13.49
C LEU A 208 16.72 5.16 12.30
N LYS A 209 16.34 3.87 12.34
CA LYS A 209 16.64 2.93 11.25
C LYS A 209 15.89 3.33 9.99
N LYS A 210 14.57 3.55 10.09
CA LYS A 210 13.74 4.07 8.97
C LYS A 210 14.29 5.39 8.44
N LYS A 211 14.59 6.33 9.34
CA LYS A 211 15.10 7.66 8.98
C LYS A 211 16.43 7.59 8.21
N PHE A 212 17.33 6.71 8.64
CA PHE A 212 18.64 6.56 8.00
C PHE A 212 18.54 6.15 6.53
N PHE A 213 17.68 5.18 6.19
CA PHE A 213 17.49 4.76 4.78
C PHE A 213 16.67 5.77 4.00
N TRP A 214 15.59 6.28 4.59
CA TRP A 214 14.75 7.31 3.98
C TRP A 214 15.54 8.56 3.58
N ASP A 215 16.37 9.10 4.48
CA ASP A 215 17.16 10.30 4.19
C ASP A 215 18.21 10.08 3.08
N GLN A 216 18.68 8.84 2.88
CA GLN A 216 19.57 8.47 1.77
C GLN A 216 18.82 8.33 0.44
N ALA A 217 17.60 7.78 0.45
CA ALA A 217 16.88 7.40 -0.75
C ALA A 217 15.93 8.49 -1.28
N LYS A 218 15.26 9.27 -0.41
CA LYS A 218 14.12 10.12 -0.80
C LYS A 218 14.40 11.11 -1.93
N VAL A 219 15.63 11.64 -2.01
CA VAL A 219 16.01 12.62 -3.03
C VAL A 219 16.23 11.94 -4.38
N ILE A 220 16.96 10.82 -4.41
CA ILE A 220 17.20 10.08 -5.66
C ILE A 220 15.90 9.46 -6.18
N ASN A 221 15.06 8.96 -5.29
CA ASN A 221 13.74 8.42 -5.59
C ASN A 221 12.83 9.48 -6.21
N ARG A 222 12.78 10.69 -5.63
CA ARG A 222 12.06 11.82 -6.23
C ARG A 222 12.53 12.11 -7.65
N HIS A 223 13.84 12.13 -7.89
CA HIS A 223 14.38 12.40 -9.23
C HIS A 223 14.02 11.31 -10.23
N TRP A 224 14.08 10.04 -9.83
CA TRP A 224 13.66 8.93 -10.68
C TRP A 224 12.16 8.99 -10.96
N LEU A 225 11.33 9.17 -9.94
CA LEU A 225 9.88 9.31 -10.07
C LEU A 225 9.49 10.45 -11.02
N ALA A 226 10.14 11.61 -10.89
CA ALA A 226 9.98 12.74 -11.79
C ALA A 226 10.32 12.36 -13.23
N ALA A 227 11.52 11.84 -13.49
CA ALA A 227 11.96 11.45 -14.83
C ALA A 227 11.06 10.36 -15.45
N ASN A 228 10.61 9.41 -14.63
CA ASN A 228 9.77 8.30 -15.04
C ASN A 228 8.39 8.75 -15.57
N MET A 229 7.92 9.96 -15.22
CA MET A 229 6.68 10.53 -15.78
C MET A 229 6.67 10.64 -17.31
N ALA A 230 7.84 10.65 -17.95
CA ALA A 230 7.97 10.65 -19.41
C ALA A 230 8.04 9.23 -20.02
N THR A 231 8.10 8.17 -19.20
CA THR A 231 8.33 6.78 -19.66
C THR A 231 7.29 5.80 -19.11
N GLU A 232 7.64 4.93 -18.17
CA GLU A 232 6.73 3.87 -17.71
C GLU A 232 5.50 4.44 -17.01
N ALA A 233 5.65 5.52 -16.24
CA ALA A 233 4.51 6.17 -15.57
C ALA A 233 3.49 6.73 -16.56
N TYR A 234 3.95 7.28 -17.69
CA TYR A 234 3.04 7.71 -18.77
C TYR A 234 2.17 6.54 -19.23
N LEU A 235 2.79 5.40 -19.52
CA LEU A 235 2.11 4.20 -20.00
C LEU A 235 1.13 3.64 -18.95
N GLY A 236 1.61 3.45 -17.73
CA GLY A 236 0.86 2.81 -16.65
C GLY A 236 -0.33 3.64 -16.18
N PHE A 237 -0.13 4.94 -15.94
CA PHE A 237 -1.22 5.81 -15.48
C PHE A 237 -2.28 6.01 -16.57
N ASN A 238 -1.89 6.17 -17.84
CA ASN A 238 -2.87 6.29 -18.93
C ASN A 238 -3.63 4.98 -19.16
N ALA A 239 -2.97 3.81 -19.09
CA ALA A 239 -3.67 2.53 -19.18
C ALA A 239 -4.71 2.38 -18.06
N PHE A 240 -4.35 2.72 -16.82
CA PHE A 240 -5.27 2.64 -15.70
C PHE A 240 -6.43 3.64 -15.80
N ASN A 241 -6.16 4.88 -16.21
CA ASN A 241 -7.19 5.92 -16.35
C ASN A 241 -8.20 5.58 -17.45
N THR A 242 -7.73 4.99 -18.56
CA THR A 242 -8.56 4.65 -19.73
C THR A 242 -9.23 3.28 -19.65
N LYS A 243 -9.07 2.53 -18.55
CA LYS A 243 -9.55 1.15 -18.41
C LYS A 243 -11.04 0.93 -18.68
N LYS A 244 -11.89 1.94 -18.44
CA LYS A 244 -13.32 1.85 -18.73
C LYS A 244 -13.60 1.81 -20.24
N ILE A 245 -12.75 2.49 -21.02
CA ILE A 245 -12.86 2.62 -22.48
C ILE A 245 -12.21 1.41 -23.16
N THR A 246 -11.04 0.99 -22.69
CA THR A 246 -10.24 -0.08 -23.31
C THR A 246 -10.62 -1.48 -22.77
N GLY A 247 -11.18 -1.54 -21.57
CA GLY A 247 -11.40 -2.78 -20.81
C GLY A 247 -10.14 -3.42 -20.25
N LYS A 248 -8.98 -2.74 -20.31
CA LYS A 248 -7.71 -3.18 -19.72
C LYS A 248 -7.15 -2.05 -18.84
N ASP A 249 -6.68 -2.39 -17.65
CA ASP A 249 -6.11 -1.43 -16.70
C ASP A 249 -4.58 -1.34 -16.72
N THR A 250 -3.95 -2.12 -17.60
CA THR A 250 -2.51 -2.26 -17.76
C THR A 250 -2.13 -2.28 -19.24
N ILE A 251 -0.85 -2.02 -19.53
CA ILE A 251 -0.30 -2.15 -20.88
C ILE A 251 -0.12 -3.62 -21.28
N ASP A 252 0.14 -3.87 -22.55
CA ASP A 252 0.69 -5.16 -23.00
C ASP A 252 2.18 -5.25 -22.62
N PHE A 253 2.45 -5.85 -21.45
CA PHE A 253 3.80 -6.04 -20.94
C PHE A 253 4.68 -6.92 -21.83
N ILE A 254 4.09 -7.86 -22.57
CA ILE A 254 4.86 -8.76 -23.45
C ILE A 254 5.31 -8.00 -24.69
N GLU A 255 4.42 -7.22 -25.30
CA GLU A 255 4.77 -6.35 -26.43
C GLU A 255 5.76 -5.26 -26.02
N TYR A 256 5.58 -4.65 -24.85
CA TYR A 256 6.53 -3.70 -24.27
C TYR A 256 7.94 -4.29 -24.20
N ARG A 257 8.09 -5.51 -23.67
CA ARG A 257 9.38 -6.20 -23.59
C ARG A 257 9.95 -6.55 -24.95
N ARG A 258 9.12 -6.99 -25.91
CA ARG A 258 9.58 -7.30 -27.28
C ARG A 258 10.16 -6.06 -27.96
N ARG A 259 9.52 -4.91 -27.81
CA ARG A 259 9.99 -3.64 -28.39
C ARG A 259 11.28 -3.15 -27.76
N ILE A 260 11.42 -3.24 -26.43
CA ILE A 260 12.69 -2.96 -25.76
C ILE A 260 13.80 -3.89 -26.27
N ALA A 261 13.54 -5.20 -26.32
CA ALA A 261 14.51 -6.17 -26.81
C ALA A 261 14.90 -5.91 -28.29
N GLY A 262 13.95 -5.43 -29.09
CA GLY A 262 14.17 -5.00 -30.47
C GLY A 262 14.78 -3.60 -30.62
N SER A 263 15.15 -2.93 -29.52
CA SER A 263 15.70 -1.56 -29.52
C SER A 263 14.81 -0.53 -30.24
N SER A 264 13.49 -0.71 -30.17
CA SER A 264 12.55 0.29 -30.69
C SER A 264 12.73 1.63 -29.94
N ALA A 265 12.62 2.75 -30.66
CA ALA A 265 12.60 4.06 -30.02
C ALA A 265 11.39 4.19 -29.09
N PHE A 266 11.57 4.84 -27.94
CA PHE A 266 10.47 5.11 -27.01
C PHE A 266 9.72 6.38 -27.46
N ASP A 267 8.89 6.23 -28.49
CA ASP A 267 8.12 7.30 -29.12
C ASP A 267 6.60 7.04 -29.07
N ALA A 268 5.82 7.89 -29.74
CA ALA A 268 4.37 7.76 -29.77
C ALA A 268 3.90 6.44 -30.41
N GLU A 269 4.64 5.88 -31.38
CA GLU A 269 4.30 4.60 -32.00
C GLU A 269 4.52 3.45 -31.02
N PHE A 270 5.65 3.45 -30.30
CA PHE A 270 5.90 2.51 -29.21
C PHE A 270 4.79 2.57 -28.17
N MET A 271 4.46 3.77 -27.70
CA MET A 271 3.45 3.96 -26.65
C MET A 271 2.06 3.48 -27.11
N ALA A 272 1.65 3.84 -28.33
CA ALA A 272 0.35 3.44 -28.88
C ALA A 272 0.24 1.92 -29.07
N ALA A 273 1.34 1.24 -29.39
CA ALA A 273 1.36 -0.20 -29.61
C ALA A 273 1.12 -1.02 -28.35
N VAL A 274 1.53 -0.52 -27.18
CA VAL A 274 1.41 -1.23 -25.90
C VAL A 274 0.16 -0.84 -25.10
N LEU A 275 -0.48 0.29 -25.43
CA LEU A 275 -1.70 0.75 -24.78
C LEU A 275 -2.94 0.00 -25.27
N GLY A 276 -3.93 -0.12 -24.37
CA GLY A 276 -5.22 -0.72 -24.72
C GLY A 276 -5.94 0.10 -25.79
N LYS A 277 -6.55 -0.57 -26.78
CA LYS A 277 -7.39 0.08 -27.79
C LYS A 277 -8.81 0.28 -27.26
N PRO A 278 -9.51 1.37 -27.62
CA PRO A 278 -10.91 1.55 -27.30
C PRO A 278 -11.75 0.35 -27.77
N LYS A 279 -12.69 -0.10 -26.96
CA LYS A 279 -13.74 -1.01 -27.42
C LYS A 279 -14.63 -0.23 -28.38
N MET A 280 -14.77 -0.73 -29.62
CA MET A 280 -15.78 -0.22 -30.57
C MET A 280 -17.19 -0.46 -30.03
#